data_AF-A0A0F9BUT3-F1
#
_entry.id   AF-A0A0F9BUT3-F1
#
_cell.length_a   1.000
_cell.length_b   1.000
_cell.length_c   1.000
_cell.angle_alpha   90.00
_cell.angle_beta   90.00
_cell.angle_gamma   90.00
#
_symmetry.space_group_name_H-M   'P 1'
#
loop_
_entity.id
_entity.type
_entity.pdbx_description
1 polymer ?
#
loop_
_entity_poly.entity_id
_entity_poly.type
_entity_poly.pdbx_seq_one_letter_code
_entity_poly.pdbx_strand_id
1 'polypeptide(L)'
;MTQYQDLKGTPLDAYNKCCNELLRRAQEQLGLPREQLIMRDLRSDDLGITGKWGYTVTSTSGWNNLVNTQTIADNRYICISGIFTEESTPTVHSIRITRGGSVSRWWNVQRVGLVEDNEMHVDDPIIVDQ
;
A
#
# COMPACT_ATOMS: atom_id res chain seq x y z
N MET A 1 -7.42 0.44 12.80
CA MET A 1 -7.73 0.56 11.37
C MET A 1 -9.20 0.22 11.21
N THR A 2 -9.95 1.15 10.65
CA THR A 2 -11.36 0.97 10.32
C THR A 2 -11.48 0.93 8.80
N GLN A 3 -12.30 0.02 8.28
CA GLN A 3 -12.51 -0.12 6.84
C GLN A 3 -13.80 0.57 6.41
N TYR A 4 -13.76 1.24 5.27
CA TYR A 4 -14.88 1.99 4.71
C TYR A 4 -15.12 1.57 3.26
N GLN A 5 -16.38 1.39 2.90
CA GLN A 5 -16.80 1.05 1.54
C GLN A 5 -16.62 2.23 0.58
N ASP A 6 -16.91 3.44 1.04
CA ASP A 6 -16.81 4.65 0.23
C ASP A 6 -15.56 5.46 0.62
N LEU A 7 -14.86 6.03 -0.36
CA LEU A 7 -13.83 7.06 -0.14
C LEU A 7 -14.46 8.41 0.19
N LYS A 8 -15.12 8.52 1.35
CA LYS A 8 -15.79 9.74 1.83
C LYS A 8 -15.58 9.92 3.33
N GLY A 9 -15.50 11.17 3.80
CA GLY A 9 -15.28 11.46 5.22
C GLY A 9 -13.91 10.99 5.70
N THR A 10 -13.85 10.31 6.85
CA THR A 10 -12.61 9.82 7.49
C THR A 10 -11.61 9.14 6.53
N PRO A 11 -11.98 8.14 5.70
CA PRO A 11 -11.05 7.52 4.75
C PRO A 11 -10.54 8.48 3.67
N LEU A 12 -11.37 9.43 3.20
CA LEU A 12 -10.93 10.44 2.23
C LEU A 12 -9.94 11.41 2.86
N ASP A 13 -10.19 11.83 4.11
CA ASP A 13 -9.27 12.68 4.86
C ASP A 13 -7.93 11.98 5.10
N ALA A 14 -7.98 10.69 5.44
CA ALA A 14 -6.79 9.86 5.60
C ALA A 14 -6.01 9.71 4.29
N TYR A 15 -6.70 9.42 3.19
CA TYR A 15 -6.11 9.34 1.85
C TYR A 15 -5.43 10.65 1.44
N ASN A 16 -6.13 11.77 1.57
CA ASN A 16 -5.61 13.10 1.24
C ASN A 16 -4.40 13.44 2.11
N LYS A 17 -4.44 13.13 3.41
CA LYS A 17 -3.29 13.30 4.30
C LYS A 17 -2.11 12.44 3.86
N CYS A 18 -2.32 11.19 3.46
CA CYS A 18 -1.24 10.34 2.94
C CYS A 18 -0.61 10.95 1.70
N CYS A 19 -1.43 11.34 0.73
CA CYS A 19 -0.96 11.88 -0.54
C CYS A 19 -0.16 13.16 -0.33
N ASN A 20 -0.66 14.07 0.52
CA ASN A 20 0.04 15.30 0.85
C ASN A 20 1.35 15.05 1.59
N GLU A 21 1.37 14.11 2.53
CA GLU A 21 2.59 13.75 3.27
C GLU A 21 3.62 13.04 2.36
N LEU A 22 3.17 12.18 1.45
CA LEU A 22 4.01 11.53 0.44
C LEU A 22 4.70 12.59 -0.43
N LEU A 23 3.93 13.56 -0.92
CA LEU A 23 4.44 14.66 -1.72
C LEU A 23 5.40 15.53 -0.92
N ARG A 24 5.05 15.90 0.31
CA ARG A 24 5.93 16.71 1.18
C ARG A 24 7.28 16.02 1.38
N ARG A 25 7.29 14.73 1.69
CA ARG A 25 8.54 13.95 1.86
C ARG A 25 9.35 13.87 0.58
N ALA A 26 8.69 13.64 -0.56
CA ALA A 26 9.36 13.63 -1.86
C ALA A 26 9.98 14.99 -2.19
N GLN A 27 9.28 16.11 -1.91
CA GLN A 27 9.82 17.46 -2.10
C GLN A 27 11.05 17.71 -1.22
N GLU A 28 10.99 17.33 0.06
CA GLU A 28 12.08 17.53 1.01
C GLU A 28 13.32 16.71 0.64
N GLN A 29 13.13 15.45 0.26
CA GLN A 29 14.24 14.55 -0.04
C GLN A 29 14.86 14.82 -1.41
N LEU A 30 14.06 15.17 -2.41
CA LEU A 30 14.55 15.44 -3.77
C LEU A 30 14.95 16.90 -3.99
N GLY A 31 14.54 17.82 -3.11
CA GLY A 31 14.72 19.26 -3.29
C GLY A 31 13.97 19.83 -4.49
N LEU A 32 12.92 19.14 -4.95
CA LEU A 32 12.16 19.50 -6.15
C LEU A 32 10.86 20.25 -5.78
N PRO A 33 10.45 21.26 -6.58
CA PRO A 33 9.15 21.89 -6.42
C PRO A 33 8.02 20.93 -6.83
N ARG A 34 6.83 21.17 -6.29
CA ARG A 34 5.64 20.32 -6.48
C ARG A 34 5.29 20.05 -7.94
N GLU A 35 5.53 21.02 -8.82
CA GLU A 35 5.24 20.92 -10.27
C GLU A 35 6.10 19.88 -10.98
N GLN A 36 7.26 19.53 -10.42
CA GLN A 36 8.17 18.52 -10.96
C GLN A 36 7.91 17.11 -10.41
N LEU A 37 6.91 16.98 -9.53
CA LEU A 37 6.52 15.69 -8.95
C LEU A 37 5.19 15.22 -9.56
N ILE A 38 5.17 13.96 -9.98
CA ILE A 38 3.97 13.31 -10.51
C ILE A 38 3.47 12.32 -9.46
N MET A 39 2.22 12.51 -9.02
CA MET A 39 1.48 11.53 -8.22
C MET A 39 0.48 10.83 -9.12
N ARG A 40 0.46 9.51 -9.08
CA ARG A 40 -0.43 8.66 -9.86
C ARG A 40 -0.67 7.35 -9.13
N ASP A 41 -1.67 6.62 -9.58
CA ASP A 41 -1.94 5.28 -9.08
C ASP A 41 -0.73 4.36 -9.32
N LEU A 42 -0.51 3.48 -8.35
CA LEU A 42 0.56 2.51 -8.36
C LEU A 42 0.27 1.42 -9.41
N ARG A 43 1.22 1.18 -10.29
CA ARG A 43 1.13 0.11 -11.30
C ARG A 43 1.94 -1.10 -10.85
N SER A 44 1.57 -2.28 -11.30
CA SER A 44 2.31 -3.51 -11.02
C SER A 44 3.78 -3.41 -11.47
N ASP A 45 4.02 -2.79 -12.63
CA ASP A 45 5.37 -2.55 -13.16
C ASP A 45 6.25 -1.69 -12.24
N ASP A 46 5.66 -0.82 -11.41
CA ASP A 46 6.44 0.02 -10.48
C ASP A 46 7.06 -0.77 -9.33
N LEU A 47 6.49 -1.94 -9.05
CA LEU A 47 6.99 -2.91 -8.09
C LEU A 47 7.74 -4.06 -8.79
N GLY A 48 8.01 -3.96 -10.09
CA GLY A 48 8.64 -5.01 -10.89
C GLY A 48 7.79 -6.28 -11.01
N ILE A 49 6.46 -6.16 -10.91
CA ILE A 49 5.50 -7.25 -11.13
C ILE A 49 4.95 -7.12 -12.55
N THR A 50 5.08 -8.16 -13.36
CA THR A 50 4.45 -8.21 -14.69
C THR A 50 3.03 -8.77 -14.59
N GLY A 51 2.02 -8.02 -15.03
CA GLY A 51 0.62 -8.47 -15.08
C GLY A 51 -0.26 -7.99 -13.90
N LYS A 52 -1.39 -8.68 -13.68
CA LYS A 52 -2.36 -8.34 -12.61
C LYS A 52 -1.70 -8.51 -11.24
N TRP A 53 -1.98 -7.59 -10.32
CA TRP A 53 -1.69 -7.75 -8.89
C TRP A 53 -2.42 -8.97 -8.34
N GLY A 54 -1.72 -10.09 -8.25
CA GLY A 54 -2.21 -11.32 -7.66
C GLY A 54 -1.02 -12.11 -7.12
N TYR A 55 -1.09 -12.50 -5.86
CA TYR A 55 -0.07 -13.33 -5.24
C TYR A 55 -0.72 -14.58 -4.66
N THR A 56 -0.16 -15.73 -4.99
CA THR A 56 -0.61 -17.00 -4.41
C THR A 56 0.15 -17.26 -3.12
N VAL A 57 -0.57 -17.40 -2.01
CA VAL A 57 0.02 -17.79 -0.74
C VAL A 57 0.58 -19.21 -0.87
N THR A 58 1.88 -19.40 -0.62
CA THR A 58 2.58 -20.68 -0.78
C THR A 58 2.88 -21.38 0.54
N SER A 59 2.84 -20.64 1.65
CA SER A 59 3.02 -21.16 3.00
C SER A 59 1.88 -20.72 3.92
N THR A 60 1.27 -21.68 4.60
CA THR A 60 0.20 -21.46 5.59
C THR A 60 0.72 -21.19 7.00
N SER A 61 2.04 -21.26 7.23
CA SER A 61 2.64 -21.16 8.56
C SER A 61 3.87 -20.24 8.56
N GLY A 62 3.78 -19.12 7.85
CA GLY A 62 4.84 -18.14 7.82
C GLY A 62 4.54 -16.92 6.96
N TRP A 63 5.47 -15.98 6.95
CA TRP A 63 5.41 -14.81 6.10
C TRP A 63 5.72 -15.19 4.65
N ASN A 64 4.83 -14.79 3.74
CA ASN A 64 5.04 -14.93 2.31
C ASN A 64 5.61 -13.61 1.75
N ASN A 65 6.60 -13.71 0.86
CA ASN A 65 7.22 -12.55 0.25
C ASN A 65 6.45 -12.16 -1.00
N LEU A 66 5.63 -11.12 -0.89
CA LEU A 66 4.84 -10.57 -2.01
C LEU A 66 5.75 -9.92 -3.05
N VAL A 67 6.56 -8.96 -2.61
CA VAL A 67 7.59 -8.27 -3.38
C VAL A 67 8.81 -8.15 -2.47
N ASN A 68 9.95 -8.70 -2.88
CA ASN A 68 11.18 -8.72 -2.06
C ASN A 68 12.46 -8.61 -2.90
N THR A 69 12.42 -8.99 -4.18
CA THR A 69 13.59 -8.92 -5.07
C THR A 69 13.66 -7.64 -5.88
N GLN A 70 12.58 -6.87 -5.90
CA GLN A 70 12.47 -5.66 -6.71
C GLN A 70 12.77 -4.44 -5.85
N THR A 71 13.78 -3.69 -6.25
CA THR A 71 14.08 -2.38 -5.70
C THR A 71 13.15 -1.36 -6.35
N ILE A 72 12.43 -0.60 -5.55
CA ILE A 72 11.74 0.60 -6.02
C ILE A 72 12.82 1.51 -6.63
N ALA A 73 12.67 1.85 -7.91
CA ALA A 73 13.65 2.65 -8.62
C ALA A 73 13.85 4.02 -7.95
N ASP A 74 15.03 4.61 -8.18
CA ASP A 74 15.39 5.89 -7.57
C ASP A 74 14.33 6.98 -7.82
N ASN A 75 14.09 7.82 -6.80
CA ASN A 75 13.13 8.93 -6.78
C ASN A 75 11.65 8.54 -6.84
N ARG A 76 11.30 7.33 -6.37
CA ARG A 76 9.89 6.88 -6.27
C ARG A 76 9.47 6.65 -4.83
N TYR A 77 8.27 7.10 -4.51
CA TYR A 77 7.66 7.02 -3.20
C TYR A 77 6.29 6.36 -3.35
N ILE A 78 5.90 5.52 -2.40
CA ILE A 78 4.65 4.75 -2.49
C ILE A 78 3.78 5.03 -1.27
N CYS A 79 2.51 5.37 -1.49
CA CYS A 79 1.48 5.30 -0.47
C CYS A 79 0.57 4.10 -0.74
N ILE A 80 0.22 3.36 0.31
CA ILE A 80 -0.79 2.31 0.28
C ILE A 80 -1.93 2.77 1.20
N SER A 81 -3.17 2.73 0.70
CA SER A 81 -4.36 3.21 1.43
C SER A 81 -5.47 2.17 1.52
N GLY A 82 -5.15 0.89 1.29
CA GLY A 82 -6.10 -0.21 1.39
C GLY A 82 -5.51 -1.51 0.85
N ILE A 83 -5.94 -2.63 1.43
CA ILE A 83 -5.64 -3.98 0.96
C ILE A 83 -6.87 -4.85 1.23
N PHE A 84 -7.26 -5.68 0.28
CA PHE A 84 -8.40 -6.60 0.40
C PHE A 84 -7.98 -8.04 0.11
N THR A 85 -8.84 -8.98 0.50
CA THR A 85 -8.73 -10.41 0.15
C THR A 85 -10.09 -10.89 -0.34
N GLU A 86 -10.10 -11.69 -1.40
CA GLU A 86 -11.30 -12.33 -1.95
C GLU A 86 -11.63 -13.67 -1.26
N GLU A 87 -10.78 -14.11 -0.32
CA GLU A 87 -10.95 -15.39 0.37
C GLU A 87 -12.15 -15.38 1.33
N SER A 88 -13.01 -16.40 1.21
CA SER A 88 -14.16 -16.58 2.11
C SER A 88 -13.75 -16.79 3.57
N THR A 89 -12.59 -17.44 3.78
CA THR A 89 -11.89 -17.56 5.07
C THR A 89 -10.47 -17.03 4.88
N PRO A 90 -10.15 -15.80 5.33
CA PRO A 90 -8.82 -15.23 5.14
C PRO A 90 -7.73 -16.08 5.77
N THR A 91 -6.79 -16.52 4.95
CA THR A 91 -5.55 -17.19 5.37
C THR A 91 -4.43 -16.19 5.65
N VAL A 92 -4.56 -14.96 5.11
CA VAL A 92 -3.66 -13.84 5.34
C VAL A 92 -4.24 -12.93 6.43
N HIS A 93 -3.52 -12.82 7.55
CA HIS A 93 -3.96 -12.01 8.71
C HIS A 93 -3.21 -10.70 8.87
N SER A 94 -2.07 -10.54 8.20
CA SER A 94 -1.23 -9.36 8.37
C SER A 94 -0.38 -9.11 7.14
N ILE A 95 -0.03 -7.85 6.93
CA ILE A 95 0.93 -7.40 5.94
C ILE A 95 2.03 -6.65 6.67
N ARG A 96 3.27 -7.00 6.34
CA ARG A 96 4.46 -6.35 6.87
C ARG A 96 5.22 -5.71 5.73
N ILE A 97 5.77 -4.53 6.02
CA ILE A 97 6.71 -3.86 5.12
C ILE A 97 8.06 -3.82 5.82
N THR A 98 9.06 -4.32 5.12
CA THR A 98 10.47 -4.32 5.57
C THR A 98 11.28 -3.35 4.73
N ARG A 99 12.06 -2.48 5.39
CA ARG A 99 12.97 -1.52 4.75
C ARG A 99 14.34 -1.65 5.40
N GLY A 100 15.40 -1.68 4.59
CA GLY A 100 16.78 -1.81 5.09
C GLY A 100 17.00 -3.05 5.99
N GLY A 101 16.30 -4.15 5.70
CA GLY A 101 16.38 -5.38 6.51
C GLY A 101 15.60 -5.35 7.83
N SER A 102 14.94 -4.24 8.17
CA SER A 102 14.14 -4.10 9.40
C SER A 102 12.66 -3.95 9.09
N VAL A 103 11.80 -4.42 9.99
CA VAL A 103 10.36 -4.17 9.91
C VAL A 103 10.13 -2.68 10.08
N SER A 104 9.55 -2.05 9.06
CA SER A 104 9.15 -0.64 9.11
C SER A 104 7.72 -0.50 9.65
N ARG A 105 6.80 -1.37 9.24
CA ARG A 105 5.39 -1.30 9.67
C ARG A 105 4.64 -2.62 9.50
N TRP A 106 3.65 -2.84 10.36
CA TRP A 106 2.69 -3.95 10.29
C TRP A 106 1.26 -3.42 10.18
N TRP A 107 0.47 -4.09 9.35
CA TRP A 107 -0.98 -3.96 9.29
C TRP A 107 -1.61 -5.30 9.55
N ASN A 108 -2.66 -5.33 10.36
CA ASN A 108 -3.53 -6.49 10.46
C ASN A 108 -4.54 -6.42 9.31
N VAL A 109 -4.55 -7.43 8.47
CA VAL A 109 -5.55 -7.59 7.42
C VAL A 109 -6.84 -8.01 8.09
N GLN A 110 -7.86 -7.17 8.01
CA GLN A 110 -9.20 -7.51 8.43
C GLN A 110 -9.98 -8.03 7.23
N ARG A 111 -10.82 -9.05 7.49
CA ARG A 111 -11.72 -9.57 6.46
C ARG A 111 -12.64 -8.45 5.99
N VAL A 112 -12.57 -8.18 4.71
CA VAL A 112 -13.60 -7.43 4.00
C VAL A 112 -14.63 -8.46 3.53
N GLY A 113 -15.90 -8.32 3.91
CA GLY A 113 -16.97 -9.13 3.32
C GLY A 113 -17.10 -8.83 1.81
N LEU A 114 -17.78 -9.68 1.04
CA LEU A 114 -18.00 -9.41 -0.39
C LEU A 114 -18.58 -7.98 -0.57
N VAL A 115 -17.81 -7.10 -1.19
CA VAL A 115 -18.22 -5.73 -1.57
C VAL A 115 -18.25 -5.66 -3.09
N GLU A 116 -19.20 -4.93 -3.67
CA GLU A 116 -19.41 -4.89 -5.13
C GLU A 116 -18.15 -4.48 -5.90
N ASP A 117 -17.36 -3.55 -5.34
CA ASP A 117 -16.20 -2.97 -6.02
C ASP A 117 -14.85 -3.58 -5.61
N ASN A 118 -14.80 -4.63 -4.78
CA ASN A 118 -13.55 -5.24 -4.26
C ASN A 118 -12.51 -4.23 -3.69
N GLU A 119 -12.92 -3.00 -3.39
CA GLU A 119 -12.07 -1.94 -2.88
C GLU A 119 -12.56 -1.50 -1.50
N MET A 120 -11.62 -1.23 -0.60
CA MET A 120 -11.90 -0.65 0.72
C MET A 120 -10.84 0.36 1.08
N HIS A 121 -11.29 1.44 1.68
CA HIS A 121 -10.44 2.54 2.13
C HIS A 121 -10.22 2.45 3.63
N VAL A 122 -9.05 2.90 4.07
CA VAL A 122 -8.67 2.87 5.50
C VAL A 122 -8.36 4.26 6.03
N ASP A 123 -8.56 4.41 7.34
CA ASP A 123 -8.25 5.61 8.11
C ASP A 123 -6.74 5.81 8.38
N ASP A 124 -5.93 4.78 8.15
CA ASP A 124 -4.50 4.77 8.48
C ASP A 124 -3.63 4.25 7.32
N PRO A 125 -3.26 5.10 6.35
CA PRO A 125 -2.46 4.73 5.19
C PRO A 125 -0.95 4.63 5.52
N ILE A 126 -0.21 3.89 4.70
CA ILE A 126 1.25 3.74 4.84
C ILE A 126 1.96 4.51 3.73
N ILE A 127 3.00 5.24 4.13
CA ILE A 127 3.99 5.81 3.23
C ILE A 127 5.27 4.99 3.33
N VAL A 128 5.77 4.57 2.17
CA VAL A 128 7.07 3.94 2.00
C VAL A 128 7.97 4.94 1.26
N ASP A 129 8.92 5.49 2.00
CA ASP A 129 10.01 6.32 1.47
C ASP A 129 11.13 5.43 0.95
N GLN A 130 11.96 5.95 0.03
CA GLN A 130 13.17 5.30 -0.48
C GLN A 130 14.16 4.97 0.63
#